data_AF-A0A438GCU6-F1
#
_entry.id   AF-A0A438GCU6-F1
#
_cell.length_a   1.000
_cell.length_b   1.000
_cell.length_c   1.000
_cell.angle_alpha   90.00
_cell.angle_beta   90.00
_cell.angle_gamma   90.00
#
_symmetry.space_group_name_H-M   'P 1'
#
loop_
_entity.id
_entity.type
_entity.pdbx_description
1 polymer ?
#
loop_
_entity_poly.entity_id
_entity_poly.type
_entity_poly.pdbx_seq_one_letter_code
_entity_poly.pdbx_strand_id
1 'polypeptide(L)' 'MEWWILYVDGASCDAGLGIGLVLQSPIREHLEQAVWLGFHALNNEAKYEVLLVGISLALSI' A
#
# COMPACT_ATOMS: atom_id res chain seq x y z
N MET A 1 2.86 -17.84 15.89
CA MET A 1 3.35 -17.02 14.77
C MET A 1 2.45 -15.81 14.72
N GLU A 2 3.06 -14.64 14.85
CA GLU A 2 2.42 -13.35 14.78
C GLU A 2 2.45 -12.90 13.32
N TRP A 3 1.28 -12.78 12.69
CA TRP A 3 1.16 -12.44 11.28
C TRP A 3 0.75 -10.97 11.13
N TRP A 4 1.42 -10.27 10.22
CA TRP A 4 1.02 -8.93 9.79
C TRP A 4 0.05 -9.04 8.61
N ILE A 5 -1.02 -8.24 8.61
CA ILE A 5 -2.00 -8.19 7.53
C ILE A 5 -1.82 -6.87 6.78
N LEU A 6 -1.57 -6.93 5.48
CA LEU A 6 -1.50 -5.76 4.62
C LEU A 6 -2.79 -5.62 3.83
N TYR A 7 -3.53 -4.54 4.05
CA TYR A 7 -4.65 -4.11 3.23
C TYR A 7 -4.18 -3.06 2.24
N VAL A 8 -4.70 -3.17 1.02
CA VAL A 8 -4.40 -2.27 -0.09
C VAL A 8 -5.72 -1.81 -0.68
N ASP A 9 -5.88 -0.50 -0.80
CA ASP A 9 -6.93 0.11 -1.60
C ASP A 9 -6.31 1.02 -2.66
N GLY A 10 -6.89 1.05 -3.85
CA GLY A 10 -6.37 1.81 -4.98
C GLY A 10 -7.45 2.66 -5.61
N ALA A 11 -7.21 3.96 -5.71
CA ALA A 11 -8.06 4.93 -6.38
C ALA A 11 -7.36 5.46 -7.64
N SER A 12 -7.99 5.31 -8.80
CA SER A 12 -7.51 5.90 -10.06
C SER A 12 -8.30 7.15 -10.42
N CYS A 13 -7.60 8.22 -10.79
CA CYS A 13 -8.20 9.41 -11.39
C CYS A 13 -7.37 9.85 -12.62
N ASP A 14 -7.92 10.75 -13.44
CA ASP A 14 -7.22 11.27 -14.63
C ASP A 14 -5.89 11.98 -14.30
N ALA A 15 -5.73 12.44 -13.04
CA ALA A 15 -4.53 13.10 -12.56
C ALA A 15 -3.47 12.12 -11.99
N GLY A 16 -3.77 10.82 -11.89
CA GLY A 16 -2.87 9.80 -11.34
C GLY A 16 -3.56 8.75 -10.49
N LEU A 17 -2.75 7.90 -9.85
CA LEU A 17 -3.23 6.83 -8.98
C LEU A 17 -2.92 7.16 -7.51
N GLY A 18 -3.95 7.22 -6.68
CA GLY A 18 -3.82 7.18 -5.22
C GLY A 18 -3.87 5.75 -4.71
N ILE A 19 -2.99 5.40 -3.79
CA ILE A 19 -2.97 4.09 -3.13
C ILE A 19 -3.08 4.32 -1.63
N GLY A 20 -4.03 3.66 -0.98
CA GLY A 20 -4.08 3.48 0.46
C GLY A 20 -3.48 2.14 0.87
N LEU A 21 -2.59 2.15 1.85
CA LEU A 21 -1.99 0.99 2.48
C LEU A 21 -2.36 1.00 3.96
N VAL A 22 -2.82 -0.13 4.49
CA VAL A 22 -3.02 -0.31 5.93
C VAL A 22 -2.31 -1.58 6.35
N LEU A 23 -1.29 -1.45 7.18
CA LEU A 23 -0.57 -2.56 7.77
C LEU A 23 -1.09 -2.78 9.19
N GLN A 24 -1.68 -3.94 9.44
CA GLN A 24 -2.19 -4.34 10.74
C GLN A 24 -1.22 -5.31 11.41
N SER A 25 -0.75 -4.93 12.58
CA SER A 25 0.09 -5.78 13.43
C SER A 25 -0.77 -6.84 14.13
N PRO A 26 -0.15 -7.96 14.53
CA PRO A 26 -0.83 -9.03 15.27
C PRO A 26 -1.36 -8.57 16.64
N ILE A 27 -0.80 -7.48 17.20
CA ILE A 27 -1.27 -6.81 18.43
C ILE A 27 -2.34 -5.73 18.17
N ARG A 28 -2.90 -5.67 16.95
CA ARG A 28 -3.92 -4.71 16.48
C ARG A 28 -3.47 -3.26 16.39
N GLU A 29 -2.19 -3.00 16.20
CA GLU A 29 -1.73 -1.68 15.78
C GLU A 29 -1.93 -1.54 14.27
N HIS A 30 -2.36 -0.35 13.83
CA HIS A 30 -2.55 -0.04 12.42
C HIS A 30 -1.57 1.04 12.00
N LEU A 31 -0.89 0.80 10.89
CA LEU A 31 -0.07 1.79 10.21
C LEU A 31 -0.68 2.07 8.85
N GLU A 32 -1.15 3.30 8.68
CA GLU A 32 -1.80 3.77 7.45
C GLU A 32 -0.82 4.62 6.64
N GLN A 33 -0.69 4.33 5.36
CA GLN A 33 0.10 5.13 4.44
C GLN A 33 -0.64 5.36 3.13
N ALA A 34 -0.63 6.60 2.66
CA ALA A 34 -1.13 6.96 1.34
C ALA A 34 0.04 7.26 0.41
N VAL A 35 0.04 6.65 -0.78
CA VAL A 35 1.03 6.89 -1.83
C VAL A 35 0.34 7.50 -3.03
N TRP A 36 0.86 8.61 -3.52
CA TRP A 36 0.42 9.21 -4.76
C TRP A 36 1.38 8.85 -5.89
N LEU A 37 0.93 8.04 -6.83
CA LEU A 37 1.66 7.80 -8.07
C LEU A 37 1.24 8.88 -9.07
N GLY A 38 2.16 9.81 -9.35
CA GLY A 38 1.98 10.89 -10.33
C GLY A 38 1.93 10.43 -11.79
N PHE A 39 1.73 9.14 -12.03
CA PHE A 39 1.60 8.55 -13.36
C PHE A 39 0.36 7.68 -13.41
N HIS A 40 -0.20 7.56 -14.62
CA HIS A 40 -1.30 6.66 -14.90
C HIS A 40 -0.79 5.22 -14.95
N ALA A 41 -0.74 4.56 -13.79
CA ALA A 41 -0.32 3.17 -13.71
C ALA A 41 -1.41 2.26 -14.31
N LEU A 42 -1.04 1.39 -15.25
CA LEU A 42 -1.91 0.29 -15.64
C LEU A 42 -2.11 -0.60 -14.41
N ASN A 43 -3.31 -1.17 -14.23
CA ASN A 43 -3.76 -1.85 -13.01
C ASN A 43 -2.75 -2.84 -12.37
N ASN A 44 -1.84 -3.42 -13.15
CA ASN A 44 -0.81 -4.33 -12.68
C ASN A 44 0.45 -3.60 -12.19
N GLU A 45 0.91 -2.55 -12.88
CA GLU A 45 2.03 -1.72 -12.42
C GLU A 45 1.71 -1.07 -11.08
N ALA A 46 0.48 -0.57 -10.95
CA ALA A 46 -0.07 -0.07 -9.69
C ALA A 46 0.10 -1.08 -8.55
N LYS A 47 -0.31 -2.34 -8.76
CA LYS A 47 -0.24 -3.41 -7.75
C LYS A 47 1.20 -3.79 -7.39
N TYR A 48 2.14 -3.71 -8.32
CA TYR A 48 3.56 -3.99 -8.04
C TYR A 48 4.19 -2.89 -7.19
N GLU A 49 3.93 -1.62 -7.50
CA GLU A 49 4.41 -0.48 -6.70
C GLU A 49 3.83 -0.51 -5.28
N VAL A 50 2.52 -0.78 -5.16
CA VAL A 50 1.84 -1.01 -3.88
C VAL A 50 2.58 -2.06 -3.06
N LEU A 51 2.84 -3.23 -3.66
CA LEU A 51 3.46 -4.35 -2.96
C LEU A 51 4.87 -3.98 -2.49
N LEU A 52 5.63 -3.27 -3.33
CA LEU A 52 6.97 -2.82 -2.98
C LEU A 52 6.95 -1.85 -1.79
N VAL A 53 6.03 -0.88 -1.80
CA VAL A 53 5.86 0.05 -0.67
C VAL A 53 5.37 -0.67 0.58
N GLY A 54 4.40 -1.58 0.47
CA GLY A 54 3.90 -2.36 1.60
C GLY A 54 4.98 -3.25 2.24
N ILE A 55 5.84 -3.87 1.43
CA ILE A 55 7.01 -4.62 1.91
C ILE A 55 8.02 -3.68 2.57
N SER A 56 8.32 -2.53 1.97
CA SER A 56 9.23 -1.53 2.56
C SER A 56 8.72 -1.03 3.90
N LEU A 57 7.40 -0.83 4.04
CA LEU A 57 6.76 -0.43 5.28
C LEU A 57 6.93 -1.50 6.36
N ALA A 58 6.68 -2.77 6.01
CA ALA A 58 6.83 -3.88 6.94
C ALA A 58 8.29 -4.13 7.36
N LEU A 59 9.28 -3.80 6.51
CA LEU A 59 10.71 -3.92 6.82
C LEU A 59 11.28 -2.72 7.59
N SER A 60 10.57 -1.59 7.62
CA SER A 60 11.00 -0.37 8.32
C SER A 60 10.57 -0.32 9.79
N ILE A 61 9.91 -1.37 10.28
CA ILE A 61 9.43 -1.56 11.66
C ILE A 61 10.23 -2.72 12.28
#